data_AF-A0A1L9U607-F1
#
_entry.id   AF-A0A1L9U607-F1
#
_cell.length_a   1.000
_cell.length_b   1.000
_cell.length_c   1.000
_cell.angle_alpha   90.00
_cell.angle_beta   90.00
_cell.angle_gamma   90.00
#
_symmetry.space_group_name_H-M   'P 1'
#
loop_
_entity.id
_entity.type
_entity.pdbx_description
1 polymer ?
#
loop_
_entity_poly.entity_id
_entity_poly.type
_entity_poly.pdbx_seq_one_letter_code
_entity_poly.pdbx_strand_id
1 'polypeptide(L)'
;MSTRRKKSEIAPARANHPQHPVAEYAISTGNYHEDLLHDLFHVVRIIDPDHAPVLVDMIRNHTSLDEVRAYLTRALADANPPTPDQQDVLHRLESLRRGIEVESEPPRFRPQIMDIRYLCSSAPYRVPAKPWTSVTDDDDLVSHLVSLYLVWDYPFFAFFDSKTFVKHMAMGNTESDFCSPFLVNALLANACYYSQYTEAYTVPGDVRTKGADFLAEAERHLQSHQFEKGGDIRLASLQAHLLLYERYSLSGHNDWGYTMLHRATEMGESLGIINKKTDLRLSVSQMSDDMIVSIKRTAWGLFQVDTVVHTNFLRPSRVRSVSVEPIDRNGTNTSDMWTPYPVSTAFRPSYLSLYFDEACKLSFIARDISWNLSRTDRMGAEPDHRKQDLYDQLRAWESNLPECFDPATRPAPHLLLLRMRYHTLVINLCCDRFGVRPLLSERDERTPRDSKGFSAGEIALSSARTIAALTQQLRAEYGMEHAHQFAMYSVNLALFTLLDQDDFDILDRDFLTLTSAMSIIACRSQLGRNLFHLFKLSVRARNQGERVQQSDEVPPGIKELFQPDSMAHVPDRWDKYAEELTKIDGEDSYVDHLEDDPQSSAASGLHEMLQRYERLSVGKEDEWRDRRPRGATHF
;
A
#
# COMPACT_ATOMS: atom_id res chain seq x y z
N MET A 1 25.65 -34.78 66.28
CA MET A 1 25.57 -35.20 64.86
C MET A 1 26.30 -34.12 64.05
N SER A 2 27.61 -34.25 63.74
CA SER A 2 28.19 -34.97 62.57
C SER A 2 27.39 -34.70 61.29
N THR A 3 27.88 -34.17 60.17
CA THR A 3 29.21 -34.01 59.52
C THR A 3 29.07 -32.96 58.38
N ARG A 4 29.87 -31.89 58.25
CA ARG A 4 31.21 -31.73 57.63
C ARG A 4 31.30 -31.93 56.09
N ARG A 5 31.47 -30.84 55.31
CA ARG A 5 32.68 -30.58 54.47
C ARG A 5 32.64 -29.25 53.69
N LYS A 6 33.74 -28.48 53.85
CA LYS A 6 34.24 -27.36 53.02
C LYS A 6 34.93 -27.86 51.75
N LYS A 7 34.93 -27.04 50.69
CA LYS A 7 35.99 -26.76 49.68
C LYS A 7 35.39 -25.79 48.65
N SER A 8 36.08 -24.91 47.92
CA SER A 8 37.33 -24.15 48.00
C SER A 8 37.36 -23.35 46.69
N GLU A 9 37.78 -22.09 46.72
CA GLU A 9 37.91 -21.19 45.57
C GLU A 9 38.76 -21.80 44.44
N ILE A 10 38.29 -21.65 43.20
CA ILE A 10 39.09 -21.73 41.98
C ILE A 10 38.56 -20.64 41.03
N ALA A 11 39.41 -19.66 40.72
CA ALA A 11 39.18 -18.65 39.70
C ALA A 11 39.30 -19.26 38.28
N PRO A 12 38.54 -18.78 37.28
CA PRO A 12 38.92 -18.97 35.89
C PRO A 12 39.57 -17.70 35.31
N ALA A 13 40.77 -17.95 34.79
CA ALA A 13 41.61 -17.22 33.85
C ALA A 13 40.99 -16.04 33.06
N ARG A 14 41.77 -14.95 33.04
CA ARG A 14 41.78 -13.95 31.96
C ARG A 14 42.03 -14.65 30.63
N ALA A 15 41.06 -14.60 29.72
CA ALA A 15 41.28 -14.81 28.30
C ALA A 15 41.15 -13.45 27.60
N ASN A 16 42.23 -13.05 26.92
CA ASN A 16 42.36 -11.83 26.15
C ASN A 16 41.29 -11.78 25.04
N HIS A 17 40.38 -10.82 25.12
CA HIS A 17 39.66 -10.36 23.93
C HIS A 17 40.59 -9.43 23.14
N PRO A 18 40.85 -9.69 21.85
CA PRO A 18 41.57 -8.75 21.02
C PRO A 18 40.72 -7.48 20.88
N GLN A 19 41.28 -6.36 21.33
CA GLN A 19 40.82 -5.02 20.98
C GLN A 19 40.95 -4.88 19.45
N HIS A 20 39.83 -5.03 18.75
CA HIS A 20 39.71 -4.51 17.38
C HIS A 20 39.22 -3.06 17.44
N PRO A 21 39.81 -2.18 16.63
CA PRO A 21 39.66 -0.73 16.77
C PRO A 21 38.23 -0.27 16.49
N VAL A 22 37.70 0.49 17.44
CA VAL A 22 36.47 1.27 17.39
C VAL A 22 36.70 2.46 16.46
N ALA A 23 36.55 2.28 15.15
CA ALA A 23 36.38 3.35 14.15
C ALA A 23 36.25 2.75 12.75
N GLU A 24 35.04 2.31 12.35
CA GLU A 24 34.62 2.14 10.93
C GLU A 24 33.21 1.53 10.84
N TYR A 25 32.21 2.10 11.50
CA TYR A 25 30.81 1.66 11.30
C TYR A 25 29.87 2.85 11.41
N ALA A 26 29.78 3.60 10.32
CA ALA A 26 28.77 4.61 10.10
C ALA A 26 28.40 4.60 8.62
N ILE A 27 27.13 4.92 8.34
CA ILE A 27 26.51 5.11 7.02
C ILE A 27 25.96 3.81 6.40
N SER A 28 24.62 3.66 6.34
CA SER A 28 23.92 2.90 5.29
C SER A 28 22.39 3.09 5.38
N THR A 29 21.92 4.32 5.18
CA THR A 29 20.58 4.56 4.59
C THR A 29 20.71 5.23 3.23
N GLY A 30 21.92 5.16 2.67
CA GLY A 30 22.27 5.85 1.44
C GLY A 30 22.07 5.04 0.17
N ASN A 31 21.71 3.75 0.18
CA ASN A 31 21.95 2.84 -0.96
C ASN A 31 21.68 3.41 -2.37
N TYR A 32 20.53 4.01 -2.71
CA TYR A 32 20.41 4.58 -4.07
C TYR A 32 21.44 5.69 -4.39
N HIS A 33 21.72 6.58 -3.44
CA HIS A 33 22.66 7.67 -3.63
C HIS A 33 24.10 7.29 -3.27
N GLU A 34 24.30 6.29 -2.42
CA GLU A 34 25.55 5.79 -1.87
C GLU A 34 26.12 4.67 -2.72
N ASP A 35 25.30 3.75 -3.23
CA ASP A 35 25.67 2.82 -4.30
C ASP A 35 25.97 3.63 -5.56
N LEU A 36 25.17 4.67 -5.87
CA LEU A 36 25.51 5.58 -6.95
C LEU A 36 26.76 6.40 -6.68
N LEU A 37 27.00 6.90 -5.46
CA LEU A 37 28.23 7.62 -5.12
C LEU A 37 29.44 6.68 -5.15
N HIS A 38 29.28 5.46 -4.66
CA HIS A 38 30.28 4.40 -4.68
C HIS A 38 30.61 4.02 -6.11
N ASP A 39 29.59 3.82 -6.95
CA ASP A 39 29.73 3.60 -8.39
C ASP A 39 30.36 4.83 -9.05
N LEU A 40 29.99 6.05 -8.68
CA LEU A 40 30.59 7.28 -9.20
C LEU A 40 32.07 7.39 -8.82
N PHE A 41 32.44 7.06 -7.59
CA PHE A 41 33.83 7.00 -7.14
C PHE A 41 34.59 5.85 -7.80
N HIS A 42 33.96 4.70 -8.00
CA HIS A 42 34.54 3.53 -8.65
C HIS A 42 34.77 3.81 -10.14
N VAL A 43 33.79 4.43 -10.80
CA VAL A 43 33.87 4.88 -12.18
C VAL A 43 34.92 5.97 -12.36
N VAL A 44 35.00 6.96 -11.46
CA VAL A 44 36.09 7.96 -11.48
C VAL A 44 37.47 7.32 -11.29
N ARG A 45 37.57 6.20 -10.56
CA ARG A 45 38.83 5.46 -10.38
C ARG A 45 39.22 4.64 -11.62
N ILE A 46 38.27 4.35 -12.51
CA ILE A 46 38.44 3.45 -13.65
C ILE A 46 38.50 4.21 -14.98
N ILE A 47 37.82 5.36 -15.09
CA ILE A 47 37.82 6.20 -16.28
C ILE A 47 39.17 6.92 -16.43
N ASP A 48 39.55 7.20 -17.69
CA ASP A 48 40.73 8.00 -18.05
C ASP A 48 40.76 9.35 -17.28
N PRO A 49 41.89 9.76 -16.68
CA PRO A 49 42.03 11.02 -15.93
C PRO A 49 41.50 12.27 -16.65
N ASP A 50 41.36 12.25 -17.98
CA ASP A 50 40.82 13.35 -18.78
C ASP A 50 39.32 13.64 -18.54
N HIS A 51 38.55 12.70 -17.98
CA HIS A 51 37.12 12.91 -17.67
C HIS A 51 36.86 13.46 -16.24
N ALA A 52 37.83 13.33 -15.34
CA ALA A 52 37.71 13.83 -13.96
C ALA A 52 37.42 15.35 -13.85
N PRO A 53 38.04 16.23 -14.67
CA PRO A 53 37.74 17.66 -14.65
C PRO A 53 36.29 17.96 -15.02
N VAL A 54 35.73 17.22 -15.99
CA VAL A 54 34.36 17.42 -16.48
C VAL A 54 33.34 17.02 -15.41
N LEU A 55 33.57 15.90 -14.72
CA LEU A 55 32.73 15.48 -13.59
C LEU A 55 32.77 16.47 -12.43
N VAL A 56 33.95 17.00 -12.10
CA VAL A 56 34.08 18.03 -11.06
C VAL A 56 33.36 19.32 -11.45
N ASP A 57 33.37 19.69 -12.74
CA ASP A 57 32.66 20.87 -13.22
C ASP A 57 31.13 20.66 -13.22
N MET A 58 30.65 19.47 -13.57
CA MET A 58 29.23 19.10 -13.43
C MET A 58 28.78 19.17 -11.97
N ILE A 59 29.59 18.67 -11.03
CA ILE A 59 29.30 18.75 -9.59
C ILE A 59 29.26 20.21 -9.13
N ARG A 60 30.21 21.05 -9.57
CA ARG A 60 30.24 22.48 -9.23
C ARG A 60 29.06 23.27 -9.78
N ASN A 61 28.51 22.85 -10.91
CA ASN A 61 27.37 23.48 -11.56
C ASN A 61 26.01 22.93 -11.09
N HIS A 62 25.97 22.14 -10.01
CA HIS A 62 24.75 21.52 -9.48
C HIS A 62 23.96 20.71 -10.53
N THR A 63 24.69 20.06 -11.46
CA THR A 63 24.08 19.25 -12.53
C THR A 63 23.31 18.08 -11.93
N SER A 64 22.20 17.69 -12.56
CA SER A 64 21.33 16.65 -12.02
C SER A 64 22.04 15.29 -12.02
N LEU A 65 21.68 14.45 -11.05
CA LEU A 65 22.26 13.11 -10.86
C LEU A 65 22.11 12.23 -12.12
N ASP A 66 21.00 12.39 -12.85
CA ASP A 66 20.70 11.65 -14.08
C ASP A 66 21.59 12.08 -15.25
N GLU A 67 21.93 13.38 -15.34
CA GLU A 67 22.85 13.90 -16.35
C GLU A 67 24.28 13.47 -16.08
N VAL A 68 24.70 13.48 -14.80
CA VAL A 68 26.00 12.93 -14.38
C VAL A 68 26.07 11.44 -14.72
N ARG A 69 25.03 10.67 -14.43
CA ARG A 69 24.95 9.24 -14.79
C ARG A 69 25.00 9.03 -16.31
N ALA A 70 24.24 9.81 -17.08
CA ALA A 70 24.21 9.69 -18.54
C ALA A 70 25.54 10.05 -19.20
N TYR A 71 26.33 10.93 -18.57
CA TYR A 71 27.71 11.21 -18.97
C TYR A 71 28.62 10.02 -18.68
N LEU A 72 28.53 9.43 -17.48
CA LEU A 72 29.34 8.26 -17.09
C LEU A 72 29.08 7.04 -17.98
N THR A 73 27.81 6.75 -18.30
CA THR A 73 27.45 5.65 -19.22
C THR A 73 28.08 5.84 -20.61
N ARG A 74 28.16 7.09 -21.10
CA ARG A 74 28.80 7.41 -22.38
C ARG A 74 30.32 7.28 -22.30
N ALA A 75 30.93 7.85 -21.27
CA ALA A 75 32.38 7.81 -21.07
C ALA A 75 32.91 6.37 -20.91
N LEU A 76 32.14 5.49 -20.25
CA LEU A 76 32.46 4.06 -20.13
C LEU A 76 32.23 3.28 -21.42
N ALA A 77 31.24 3.65 -22.24
CA ALA A 77 30.98 3.02 -23.54
C ALA A 77 32.00 3.40 -24.62
N ASP A 78 32.62 4.58 -24.51
CA ASP A 78 33.65 5.07 -25.43
C ASP A 78 35.03 4.43 -25.16
N ALA A 79 35.24 3.84 -23.98
CA ALA A 79 36.46 3.11 -23.61
C ALA A 79 36.44 1.68 -24.19
N ASN A 80 37.03 1.49 -25.37
CA ASN A 80 37.09 0.17 -26.04
C ASN A 80 38.50 -0.45 -25.99
N PRO A 81 38.65 -1.76 -25.66
CA PRO A 81 37.62 -2.66 -25.13
C PRO A 81 37.44 -2.47 -23.60
N PRO A 82 36.19 -2.51 -23.10
CA PRO A 82 35.92 -2.43 -21.68
C PRO A 82 36.46 -3.66 -20.92
N THR A 83 37.06 -3.41 -19.78
CA THR A 83 37.49 -4.43 -18.81
C THR A 83 36.26 -5.09 -18.14
N PRO A 84 36.37 -6.32 -17.61
CA PRO A 84 35.27 -6.99 -16.92
C PRO A 84 34.61 -6.14 -15.82
N ASP A 85 35.42 -5.37 -15.08
CA ASP A 85 34.95 -4.46 -14.04
C ASP A 85 34.17 -3.25 -14.62
N GLN A 86 34.54 -2.76 -15.81
CA GLN A 86 33.79 -1.71 -16.51
C GLN A 86 32.45 -2.23 -17.03
N GLN A 87 32.40 -3.49 -17.48
CA GLN A 87 31.18 -4.13 -17.97
C GLN A 87 30.14 -4.30 -16.85
N ASP A 88 30.59 -4.77 -15.68
CA ASP A 88 29.76 -4.97 -14.49
C ASP A 88 29.18 -3.65 -13.99
N VAL A 89 30.00 -2.60 -13.93
CA VAL A 89 29.56 -1.25 -13.53
C VAL A 89 28.59 -0.64 -14.56
N LEU A 90 28.82 -0.83 -15.86
CA LEU A 90 27.87 -0.43 -16.90
C LEU A 90 26.52 -1.13 -16.73
N HIS A 91 26.54 -2.44 -16.47
CA HIS A 91 25.32 -3.21 -16.25
C HIS A 91 24.57 -2.76 -14.99
N ARG A 92 25.28 -2.44 -13.89
CA ARG A 92 24.69 -1.86 -12.67
C ARG A 92 24.10 -0.47 -12.90
N LEU A 93 24.80 0.40 -13.61
CA LEU A 93 24.29 1.74 -13.97
C LEU A 93 23.05 1.65 -14.87
N GLU A 94 23.01 0.66 -15.77
CA GLU A 94 21.83 0.37 -16.59
C GLU A 94 20.69 -0.27 -15.81
N SER A 95 20.96 -1.17 -14.85
CA SER A 95 19.93 -1.75 -13.99
C SER A 95 19.34 -0.73 -13.02
N LEU A 96 20.18 0.18 -12.49
CA LEU A 96 19.77 1.35 -11.72
C LEU A 96 18.92 2.31 -12.56
N ARG A 97 19.30 2.54 -13.83
CA ARG A 97 18.48 3.30 -14.80
C ARG A 97 17.11 2.63 -15.05
N ARG A 98 17.04 1.30 -14.99
CA ARG A 98 15.79 0.53 -15.20
C ARG A 98 14.95 0.38 -13.91
N GLY A 99 15.46 0.73 -12.75
CA GLY A 99 14.72 0.74 -11.48
C GLY A 99 14.37 -0.63 -10.90
N ILE A 100 15.06 -1.70 -11.33
CA ILE A 100 14.71 -3.11 -11.03
C ILE A 100 15.43 -3.64 -9.77
N GLU A 101 16.16 -2.83 -9.00
CA GLU A 101 16.82 -3.34 -7.79
C GLU A 101 15.77 -3.79 -6.75
N VAL A 102 15.66 -5.11 -6.54
CA VAL A 102 15.16 -5.62 -5.27
C VAL A 102 16.22 -5.29 -4.25
N GLU A 103 15.89 -4.47 -3.24
CA GLU A 103 16.83 -4.07 -2.18
C GLU A 103 17.53 -5.31 -1.64
N SER A 104 18.83 -5.45 -1.92
CA SER A 104 19.64 -6.63 -1.59
C SER A 104 19.81 -6.82 -0.08
N GLU A 105 19.52 -5.79 0.72
CA GLU A 105 19.43 -5.89 2.18
C GLU A 105 17.96 -5.69 2.61
N PRO A 106 17.48 -6.36 3.68
CA PRO A 106 16.25 -5.94 4.33
C PRO A 106 16.41 -4.46 4.71
N PRO A 107 15.34 -3.63 4.70
CA PRO A 107 15.44 -2.32 5.33
C PRO A 107 15.97 -2.57 6.73
N ARG A 108 17.19 -2.09 7.02
CA ARG A 108 17.76 -2.23 8.35
C ARG A 108 16.73 -1.60 9.27
N PHE A 109 16.22 -2.37 10.23
CA PHE A 109 15.24 -1.93 11.23
C PHE A 109 15.86 -0.96 12.25
N ARG A 110 16.63 0.00 11.72
CA ARG A 110 17.32 1.14 12.32
C ARG A 110 18.37 1.64 11.32
N PRO A 111 18.49 2.95 11.12
CA PRO A 111 19.74 3.62 11.42
C PRO A 111 19.81 3.82 12.94
N GLN A 112 20.89 3.37 13.58
CA GLN A 112 21.17 3.60 15.02
C GLN A 112 21.39 5.09 15.36
N ILE A 113 21.27 5.95 14.34
CA ILE A 113 21.43 7.39 14.34
C ILE A 113 20.17 7.94 13.66
N MET A 114 19.57 8.99 14.24
CA MET A 114 18.47 9.72 13.61
C MET A 114 18.82 10.13 12.18
N ASP A 115 17.92 9.90 11.22
CA ASP A 115 18.09 10.40 9.85
C ASP A 115 18.29 11.93 9.90
N ILE A 116 19.31 12.44 9.20
CA ILE A 116 19.54 13.89 9.06
C ILE A 116 18.27 14.56 8.51
N ARG A 117 17.50 13.88 7.65
CA ARG A 117 16.21 14.37 7.16
C ARG A 117 15.19 14.54 8.28
N TYR A 118 15.20 13.71 9.31
CA TYR A 118 14.37 13.90 10.51
C TYR A 118 14.78 15.15 11.29
N LEU A 119 16.09 15.39 11.46
CA LEU A 119 16.59 16.58 12.14
C LEU A 119 16.37 17.88 11.34
N CYS A 120 16.28 17.79 10.02
CA CYS A 120 16.14 18.95 9.13
C CYS A 120 14.71 19.21 8.63
N SER A 121 13.80 18.23 8.68
CA SER A 121 12.43 18.39 8.18
C SER A 121 11.47 18.77 9.29
N SER A 122 10.90 19.98 9.19
CA SER A 122 9.79 20.38 10.06
C SER A 122 8.50 19.72 9.58
N ALA A 123 7.81 18.97 10.44
CA ALA A 123 6.51 18.40 10.14
C ALA A 123 5.53 19.49 9.64
N PRO A 124 4.89 19.33 8.47
CA PRO A 124 3.97 20.31 7.90
C PRO A 124 2.78 20.64 8.80
N TYR A 125 2.34 19.68 9.62
CA TYR A 125 1.23 19.84 10.55
C TYR A 125 1.75 19.73 11.98
N ARG A 126 1.49 20.77 12.79
CA ARG A 126 1.89 20.84 14.19
C ARG A 126 0.67 20.71 15.10
N VAL A 127 0.68 19.67 15.91
CA VAL A 127 -0.43 19.29 16.80
C VAL A 127 0.13 18.68 18.08
N PRO A 128 -0.54 18.86 19.23
CA PRO A 128 -0.05 18.33 20.50
C PRO A 128 -0.37 16.84 20.66
N ALA A 129 0.39 16.13 21.49
CA ALA A 129 0.12 14.77 21.92
C ALA A 129 -0.99 14.72 22.98
N LYS A 130 -0.89 15.57 24.00
CA LYS A 130 -1.94 15.74 25.01
C LYS A 130 -2.99 16.77 24.56
N PRO A 131 -4.29 16.54 24.85
CA PRO A 131 -4.88 15.47 25.66
C PRO A 131 -5.31 14.23 24.85
N TRP A 132 -4.78 14.02 23.64
CA TRP A 132 -5.36 13.09 22.67
C TRP A 132 -4.93 11.63 22.84
N THR A 133 -3.70 11.39 23.29
CA THR A 133 -3.16 10.05 23.48
C THR A 133 -2.45 9.93 24.83
N SER A 134 -2.48 8.73 25.39
CA SER A 134 -1.70 8.35 26.58
C SER A 134 -0.44 7.56 26.23
N VAL A 135 -0.24 7.22 24.94
CA VAL A 135 0.89 6.43 24.45
C VAL A 135 2.21 7.21 24.51
N THR A 136 2.16 8.52 24.26
CA THR A 136 3.34 9.39 24.27
C THR A 136 2.98 10.81 24.71
N ASP A 137 3.95 11.50 25.28
CA ASP A 137 3.90 12.93 25.62
C ASP A 137 4.66 13.80 24.61
N ASP A 138 5.18 13.20 23.54
CA ASP A 138 6.00 13.86 22.52
C ASP A 138 5.14 14.47 21.39
N ASP A 139 4.98 15.79 21.43
CA ASP A 139 4.26 16.57 20.42
C ASP A 139 4.92 16.48 19.02
N ASP A 140 6.24 16.31 18.93
CA ASP A 140 6.95 16.22 17.66
C ASP A 140 6.71 14.85 17.00
N LEU A 141 6.70 13.77 17.78
CA LEU A 141 6.33 12.44 17.27
C LEU A 141 4.89 12.45 16.74
N VAL A 142 3.94 12.99 17.50
CA VAL A 142 2.53 13.07 17.09
C VAL A 142 2.37 13.95 15.84
N SER A 143 3.04 15.11 15.80
CA SER A 143 3.06 15.98 14.63
C SER A 143 3.63 15.29 13.39
N HIS A 144 4.71 14.52 13.56
CA HIS A 144 5.31 13.73 12.48
C HIS A 144 4.35 12.67 11.94
N LEU A 145 3.73 11.87 12.82
CA LEU A 145 2.78 10.82 12.43
C LEU A 145 1.54 11.40 11.75
N VAL A 146 0.94 12.45 12.31
CA VAL A 146 -0.21 13.14 11.66
C VAL A 146 0.19 13.67 10.29
N SER A 147 1.40 14.22 10.15
CA SER A 147 1.88 14.70 8.85
C SER A 147 2.08 13.58 7.84
N LEU A 148 2.64 12.44 8.24
CA LEU A 148 2.77 11.27 7.36
C LEU A 148 1.41 10.80 6.84
N TYR A 149 0.44 10.65 7.73
CA TYR A 149 -0.92 10.23 7.34
C TYR A 149 -1.56 11.22 6.37
N LEU A 150 -1.52 12.53 6.70
CA LEU A 150 -2.14 13.56 5.86
C LEU A 150 -1.49 13.71 4.48
N VAL A 151 -0.21 13.36 4.35
CA VAL A 151 0.55 13.48 3.10
C VAL A 151 0.39 12.25 2.21
N TRP A 152 0.48 11.04 2.77
CA TRP A 152 0.58 9.80 1.98
C TRP A 152 -0.73 9.00 1.91
N ASP A 153 -1.57 9.07 2.93
CA ASP A 153 -2.74 8.20 3.07
C ASP A 153 -4.05 8.95 2.84
N TYR A 154 -4.25 10.02 3.60
CA TYR A 154 -5.44 10.86 3.58
C TYR A 154 -5.95 11.25 2.18
N PRO A 155 -5.10 11.65 1.21
CA PRO A 155 -5.59 12.09 -0.09
C PRO A 155 -6.40 11.02 -0.83
N PHE A 156 -6.16 9.72 -0.58
CA PHE A 156 -6.80 8.65 -1.33
C PHE A 156 -8.31 8.58 -1.08
N PHE A 157 -8.75 8.64 0.18
CA PHE A 157 -10.18 8.60 0.54
C PHE A 157 -10.74 9.93 1.03
N ALA A 158 -9.93 10.76 1.69
CA ALA A 158 -10.26 12.08 2.23
C ALA A 158 -11.65 12.18 2.92
N PHE A 159 -12.03 11.16 3.70
CA PHE A 159 -13.35 11.05 4.36
C PHE A 159 -13.54 11.97 5.57
N PHE A 160 -12.61 12.87 5.85
CA PHE A 160 -12.76 13.93 6.84
C PHE A 160 -12.13 15.22 6.33
N ASP A 161 -12.47 16.37 6.93
CA ASP A 161 -11.84 17.64 6.55
C ASP A 161 -10.53 17.84 7.31
N SER A 162 -9.39 17.73 6.63
CA SER A 162 -8.07 17.79 7.28
C SER A 162 -7.78 19.14 7.93
N LYS A 163 -8.22 20.24 7.31
CA LYS A 163 -8.04 21.61 7.86
C LYS A 163 -8.82 21.75 9.18
N THR A 164 -10.07 21.31 9.21
CA THR A 164 -10.92 21.32 10.42
C THR A 164 -10.38 20.37 11.49
N PHE A 165 -10.00 19.14 11.12
CA PHE A 165 -9.42 18.16 12.04
C PHE A 165 -8.16 18.70 12.73
N VAL A 166 -7.18 19.21 11.97
CA VAL A 166 -5.92 19.75 12.52
C VAL A 166 -6.18 20.96 13.42
N LYS A 167 -7.07 21.87 13.00
CA LYS A 167 -7.49 23.03 13.81
C LYS A 167 -8.05 22.58 15.17
N HIS A 168 -8.95 21.61 15.18
CA HIS A 168 -9.57 21.13 16.42
C HIS A 168 -8.61 20.29 17.28
N MET A 169 -7.70 19.54 16.65
CA MET A 169 -6.64 18.82 17.35
C MET A 169 -5.68 19.80 18.06
N ALA A 170 -5.29 20.89 17.39
CA ALA A 170 -4.44 21.92 17.97
C ALA A 170 -5.10 22.68 19.12
N MET A 171 -6.43 22.80 19.13
CA MET A 171 -7.19 23.42 20.23
C MET A 171 -7.25 22.55 21.49
N GLY A 172 -7.02 21.24 21.40
CA GLY A 172 -7.06 20.33 22.56
C GLY A 172 -8.46 20.08 23.13
N ASN A 173 -9.54 20.34 22.37
CA ASN A 173 -10.91 20.14 22.85
C ASN A 173 -11.44 18.73 22.51
N THR A 174 -11.39 17.82 23.48
CA THR A 174 -11.82 16.41 23.32
C THR A 174 -13.32 16.22 23.12
N GLU A 175 -14.14 17.24 23.38
CA GLU A 175 -15.59 17.20 23.19
C GLU A 175 -16.05 17.70 21.81
N SER A 176 -15.11 17.94 20.89
CA SER A 176 -15.44 18.37 19.53
C SER A 176 -16.04 17.24 18.69
N ASP A 177 -17.00 17.57 17.83
CA ASP A 177 -17.52 16.64 16.81
C ASP A 177 -16.53 16.35 15.67
N PHE A 178 -15.48 17.17 15.54
CA PHE A 178 -14.49 17.09 14.45
C PHE A 178 -13.20 16.36 14.82
N CYS A 179 -12.93 16.21 16.12
CA CYS A 179 -11.71 15.59 16.62
C CYS A 179 -11.99 14.97 17.98
N SER A 180 -11.61 13.71 18.15
CA SER A 180 -11.76 12.98 19.41
C SER A 180 -10.51 12.14 19.68
N PRO A 181 -10.20 11.79 20.94
CA PRO A 181 -9.13 10.85 21.25
C PRO A 181 -9.24 9.53 20.48
N PHE A 182 -10.46 9.04 20.25
CA PHE A 182 -10.68 7.84 19.45
C PHE A 182 -10.21 8.02 18.00
N LEU A 183 -10.62 9.10 17.33
CA LEU A 183 -10.22 9.41 15.97
C LEU A 183 -8.71 9.62 15.85
N VAL A 184 -8.12 10.35 16.81
CA VAL A 184 -6.66 10.62 16.81
C VAL A 184 -5.87 9.33 16.95
N ASN A 185 -6.18 8.46 17.91
CA ASN A 185 -5.41 7.22 18.11
C ASN A 185 -5.60 6.24 16.93
N ALA A 186 -6.79 6.17 16.33
CA ALA A 186 -7.00 5.39 15.11
C ALA A 186 -6.16 5.94 13.94
N LEU A 187 -6.05 7.26 13.80
CA LEU A 187 -5.21 7.90 12.78
C LEU A 187 -3.73 7.63 13.03
N LEU A 188 -3.26 7.77 14.27
CA LEU A 188 -1.86 7.51 14.65
C LEU A 188 -1.47 6.04 14.41
N ALA A 189 -2.38 5.09 14.66
CA ALA A 189 -2.16 3.67 14.36
C ALA A 189 -1.96 3.40 12.85
N ASN A 190 -2.68 4.12 11.98
CA ASN A 190 -2.48 4.06 10.53
C ASN A 190 -1.22 4.80 10.09
N ALA A 191 -0.96 5.99 10.64
CA ALA A 191 0.23 6.78 10.36
C ALA A 191 1.53 6.01 10.58
N CYS A 192 1.57 5.15 11.60
CA CYS A 192 2.72 4.30 11.88
C CYS A 192 3.13 3.45 10.66
N TYR A 193 2.21 3.02 9.78
CA TYR A 193 2.56 2.29 8.56
C TYR A 193 3.56 3.04 7.66
N TYR A 194 3.51 4.37 7.67
CA TYR A 194 4.35 5.27 6.87
C TYR A 194 5.60 5.77 7.61
N SER A 195 5.74 5.47 8.90
CA SER A 195 6.91 5.90 9.68
C SER A 195 8.00 4.84 9.68
N GLN A 196 9.26 5.27 9.67
CA GLN A 196 10.43 4.40 9.85
C GLN A 196 10.98 4.45 11.28
N TYR A 197 10.31 5.20 12.17
CA TYR A 197 10.81 5.46 13.51
C TYR A 197 10.57 4.28 14.44
N THR A 198 11.50 4.06 15.35
CA THR A 198 11.43 2.95 16.31
C THR A 198 10.25 3.14 17.26
N GLU A 199 9.93 4.39 17.57
CA GLU A 199 8.82 4.85 18.39
C GLU A 199 7.45 4.51 17.78
N ALA A 200 7.40 4.19 16.48
CA ALA A 200 6.22 3.64 15.84
C ALA A 200 6.02 2.14 16.14
N TYR A 201 6.94 1.47 16.85
CA TYR A 201 6.92 0.04 17.15
C TYR A 201 6.94 -0.21 18.67
N THR A 202 6.10 -1.13 19.15
CA THR A 202 6.24 -1.63 20.53
C THR A 202 7.51 -2.48 20.70
N VAL A 203 7.83 -3.29 19.69
CA VAL A 203 9.07 -4.07 19.60
C VAL A 203 9.87 -3.58 18.39
N PRO A 204 11.00 -2.89 18.59
CA PRO A 204 11.82 -2.36 17.50
C PRO A 204 12.13 -3.42 16.45
N GLY A 205 11.70 -3.16 15.21
CA GLY A 205 11.94 -4.03 14.07
C GLY A 205 10.93 -5.15 13.84
N ASP A 206 9.98 -5.36 14.74
CA ASP A 206 8.86 -6.27 14.50
C ASP A 206 7.68 -5.52 13.90
N VAL A 207 7.48 -5.68 12.59
CA VAL A 207 6.39 -5.07 11.81
C VAL A 207 5.00 -5.33 12.39
N ARG A 208 4.80 -6.44 13.10
CA ARG A 208 3.52 -6.75 13.76
C ARG A 208 3.17 -5.76 14.86
N THR A 209 4.20 -5.25 15.54
CA THR A 209 4.04 -4.31 16.66
C THR A 209 3.95 -2.85 16.22
N LYS A 210 4.08 -2.59 14.91
CA LYS A 210 4.09 -1.25 14.35
C LYS A 210 2.71 -0.59 14.52
N GLY A 211 2.61 0.43 15.34
CA GLY A 211 1.37 1.16 15.68
C GLY A 211 0.46 0.41 16.66
N ALA A 212 0.93 -0.68 17.28
CA ALA A 212 0.11 -1.52 18.15
C ALA A 212 -0.36 -0.78 19.42
N ASP A 213 0.50 0.05 20.02
CA ASP A 213 0.13 0.81 21.23
C ASP A 213 -0.96 1.85 20.94
N PHE A 214 -0.89 2.55 19.80
CA PHE A 214 -1.94 3.47 19.36
C PHE A 214 -3.23 2.74 18.99
N LEU A 215 -3.14 1.56 18.36
CA LEU A 215 -4.31 0.72 18.08
C LEU A 215 -4.99 0.28 19.38
N ALA A 216 -4.22 -0.19 20.37
CA ALA A 216 -4.75 -0.58 21.67
C ALA A 216 -5.47 0.58 22.39
N GLU A 217 -4.92 1.80 22.29
CA GLU A 217 -5.58 2.99 22.85
C GLU A 217 -6.88 3.34 22.09
N ALA A 218 -6.91 3.19 20.77
CA ALA A 218 -8.13 3.36 19.97
C ALA A 218 -9.19 2.29 20.33
N GLU A 219 -8.79 1.03 20.52
CA GLU A 219 -9.66 -0.06 20.94
C GLU A 219 -10.22 0.16 22.35
N ARG A 220 -9.42 0.69 23.28
CA ARG A 220 -9.89 1.10 24.61
C ARG A 220 -11.02 2.13 24.50
N HIS A 221 -10.89 3.08 23.60
CA HIS A 221 -11.93 4.06 23.33
C HIS A 221 -13.18 3.45 22.70
N LEU A 222 -13.02 2.53 21.73
CA LEU A 222 -14.11 1.76 21.13
C LEU A 222 -14.93 1.00 22.20
N GLN A 223 -14.25 0.26 23.09
CA GLN A 223 -14.90 -0.51 24.15
C GLN A 223 -15.59 0.35 25.22
N SER A 224 -15.05 1.53 25.48
CA SER A 224 -15.60 2.43 26.51
C SER A 224 -16.99 2.99 26.16
N HIS A 225 -17.43 2.84 24.90
CA HIS A 225 -18.63 3.45 24.32
C HIS A 225 -18.73 4.96 24.59
N GLN A 226 -17.63 5.62 24.98
CA GLN A 226 -17.64 7.03 25.40
C GLN A 226 -18.13 7.95 24.30
N PHE A 227 -17.88 7.59 23.05
CA PHE A 227 -18.28 8.35 21.86
C PHE A 227 -19.55 7.82 21.19
N GLU A 228 -20.24 6.86 21.85
CA GLU A 228 -21.59 6.38 21.53
C GLU A 228 -22.58 6.67 22.70
N LYS A 229 -22.15 7.40 23.73
CA LYS A 229 -22.99 7.79 24.88
C LYS A 229 -23.82 9.03 24.55
N GLY A 230 -25.13 8.89 24.69
CA GLY A 230 -26.14 9.85 24.20
C GLY A 230 -26.64 9.36 22.85
N GLY A 231 -27.93 9.45 22.56
CA GLY A 231 -28.56 8.87 21.35
C GLY A 231 -28.08 9.42 20.00
N ASP A 232 -26.95 10.13 19.95
CA ASP A 232 -26.41 10.81 18.79
C ASP A 232 -25.06 10.19 18.39
N ILE A 233 -25.04 9.56 17.22
CA ILE A 233 -23.83 9.04 16.58
C ILE A 233 -22.93 10.23 16.20
N ARG A 234 -21.71 10.30 16.75
CA ARG A 234 -20.76 11.39 16.42
C ARG A 234 -20.06 11.14 15.08
N LEU A 235 -19.82 12.21 14.32
CA LEU A 235 -19.12 12.14 13.02
C LEU A 235 -17.69 11.62 13.16
N ALA A 236 -16.94 12.11 14.15
CA ALA A 236 -15.60 11.63 14.47
C ALA A 236 -15.56 10.13 14.81
N SER A 237 -16.62 9.58 15.42
CA SER A 237 -16.72 8.15 15.70
C SER A 237 -16.83 7.34 14.40
N LEU A 238 -17.63 7.79 13.43
CA LEU A 238 -17.74 7.13 12.12
C LEU A 238 -16.39 7.14 11.40
N GLN A 239 -15.73 8.29 11.36
CA GLN A 239 -14.41 8.46 10.75
C GLN A 239 -13.34 7.57 11.41
N ALA A 240 -13.40 7.40 12.73
CA ALA A 240 -12.51 6.50 13.46
C ALA A 240 -12.75 5.02 13.08
N HIS A 241 -13.99 4.60 12.86
CA HIS A 241 -14.28 3.24 12.38
C HIS A 241 -13.73 3.00 10.96
N LEU A 242 -13.75 4.00 10.08
CA LEU A 242 -13.12 3.90 8.76
C LEU A 242 -11.61 3.70 8.87
N LEU A 243 -10.93 4.44 9.75
CA LEU A 243 -9.50 4.25 10.03
C LEU A 243 -9.20 2.89 10.65
N LEU A 244 -10.05 2.40 11.55
CA LEU A 244 -9.88 1.07 12.12
C LEU A 244 -10.07 -0.02 11.06
N TYR A 245 -11.03 0.14 10.14
CA TYR A 245 -11.15 -0.76 8.98
C TYR A 245 -9.83 -0.84 8.21
N GLU A 246 -9.22 0.30 7.85
CA GLU A 246 -7.95 0.34 7.14
C GLU A 246 -6.84 -0.35 7.96
N ARG A 247 -6.76 -0.06 9.25
CA ARG A 247 -5.74 -0.63 10.13
C ARG A 247 -5.85 -2.14 10.27
N TYR A 248 -7.04 -2.67 10.49
CA TYR A 248 -7.24 -4.12 10.58
C TYR A 248 -6.98 -4.80 9.24
N SER A 249 -7.30 -4.13 8.12
CA SER A 249 -7.05 -4.65 6.78
C SER A 249 -5.56 -4.93 6.51
N LEU A 250 -4.64 -4.22 7.18
CA LEU A 250 -3.19 -4.41 7.06
C LEU A 250 -2.61 -5.39 8.09
N SER A 251 -3.32 -5.60 9.19
CA SER A 251 -2.80 -6.33 10.35
C SER A 251 -2.97 -7.85 10.22
N GLY A 252 -3.85 -8.33 9.35
CA GLY A 252 -4.07 -9.77 9.17
C GLY A 252 -4.91 -10.44 10.28
N HIS A 253 -5.51 -9.65 11.16
CA HIS A 253 -6.21 -10.15 12.36
C HIS A 253 -7.73 -10.17 12.16
N ASN A 254 -8.30 -11.37 12.09
CA ASN A 254 -9.73 -11.68 12.21
C ASN A 254 -10.66 -10.93 11.22
N ASP A 255 -11.97 -11.14 11.32
CA ASP A 255 -12.99 -10.43 10.49
C ASP A 255 -13.29 -9.00 10.97
N TRP A 256 -12.32 -8.34 11.62
CA TRP A 256 -12.49 -7.00 12.16
C TRP A 256 -12.56 -5.93 11.07
N GLY A 257 -11.91 -6.13 9.92
CA GLY A 257 -11.96 -5.20 8.79
C GLY A 257 -13.39 -4.96 8.32
N TYR A 258 -14.10 -6.00 7.87
CA TYR A 258 -15.52 -5.87 7.50
C TYR A 258 -16.40 -5.42 8.66
N THR A 259 -16.11 -5.86 9.89
CA THR A 259 -16.88 -5.44 11.07
C THR A 259 -16.85 -3.92 11.25
N MET A 260 -15.67 -3.30 11.16
CA MET A 260 -15.52 -1.84 11.28
C MET A 260 -16.16 -1.09 10.11
N LEU A 261 -15.99 -1.58 8.88
CA LEU A 261 -16.60 -0.96 7.70
C LEU A 261 -18.14 -1.03 7.74
N HIS A 262 -18.70 -2.17 8.15
CA HIS A 262 -20.14 -2.32 8.32
C HIS A 262 -20.67 -1.40 9.41
N ARG A 263 -19.95 -1.27 10.53
CA ARG A 263 -20.32 -0.35 11.60
C ARG A 263 -20.31 1.11 11.13
N ALA A 264 -19.28 1.52 10.39
CA ALA A 264 -19.22 2.86 9.78
C ALA A 264 -20.39 3.09 8.79
N THR A 265 -20.78 2.06 8.03
CA THR A 265 -21.92 2.10 7.12
C THR A 265 -23.23 2.28 7.89
N GLU A 266 -23.47 1.50 8.93
CA GLU A 266 -24.66 1.64 9.81
C GLU A 266 -24.72 3.04 10.44
N MET A 267 -23.59 3.56 10.89
CA MET A 267 -23.49 4.93 11.41
C MET A 267 -23.86 5.97 10.36
N GLY A 268 -23.39 5.82 9.12
CA GLY A 268 -23.75 6.68 8.00
C GLY A 268 -25.24 6.61 7.64
N GLU A 269 -25.85 5.43 7.71
CA GLU A 269 -27.28 5.23 7.48
C GLU A 269 -28.14 5.87 8.59
N SER A 270 -27.71 5.75 9.84
CA SER A 270 -28.36 6.37 11.00
C SER A 270 -28.25 7.89 10.98
N LEU A 271 -27.11 8.44 10.56
CA LEU A 271 -26.93 9.88 10.30
C LEU A 271 -27.72 10.37 9.07
N GLY A 272 -28.22 9.45 8.24
CA GLY A 272 -28.98 9.76 7.03
C GLY A 272 -28.16 10.37 5.90
N ILE A 273 -26.84 10.20 5.93
CA ILE A 273 -25.91 10.75 4.94
C ILE A 273 -25.69 9.82 3.74
N ILE A 274 -26.12 8.55 3.87
CA ILE A 274 -26.10 7.54 2.81
C ILE A 274 -27.39 6.70 2.81
N ASN A 275 -27.67 6.02 1.70
CA ASN A 275 -28.76 5.05 1.51
C ASN A 275 -30.18 5.55 1.85
N LYS A 276 -30.41 6.87 1.96
CA LYS A 276 -31.75 7.45 2.07
C LYS A 276 -32.32 7.75 0.69
N LYS A 277 -33.66 7.65 0.59
CA LYS A 277 -34.42 7.97 -0.64
C LYS A 277 -34.51 9.47 -0.92
N THR A 278 -34.41 10.29 0.12
CA THR A 278 -34.52 11.74 0.03
C THR A 278 -33.19 12.35 0.43
N ASP A 279 -32.70 13.27 -0.38
CA ASP A 279 -31.44 13.97 -0.10
C ASP A 279 -31.58 14.85 1.15
N LEU A 280 -30.56 14.76 2.01
CA LEU A 280 -30.37 15.59 3.18
C LEU A 280 -29.93 16.99 2.74
N ARG A 281 -30.83 17.96 2.85
CA ARG A 281 -30.54 19.37 2.53
C ARG A 281 -29.80 20.06 3.66
N LEU A 282 -28.48 19.93 3.66
CA LEU A 282 -27.60 20.56 4.64
C LEU A 282 -27.63 22.09 4.58
N SER A 283 -27.87 22.71 3.43
CA SER A 283 -27.96 24.18 3.31
C SER A 283 -29.16 24.81 4.04
N VAL A 284 -30.12 23.99 4.48
CA VAL A 284 -31.30 24.41 5.24
C VAL A 284 -31.14 24.11 6.74
N SER A 285 -30.06 23.41 7.14
CA SER A 285 -29.78 23.15 8.55
C SER A 285 -29.10 24.37 9.20
N GLN A 286 -29.29 24.56 10.51
CA GLN A 286 -28.60 25.61 11.30
C GLN A 286 -27.13 25.22 11.63
N MET A 287 -26.50 24.40 10.79
CA MET A 287 -25.15 23.88 11.00
C MET A 287 -24.10 24.91 10.56
N SER A 288 -22.90 24.85 11.14
CA SER A 288 -21.75 25.64 10.67
C SER A 288 -21.22 25.12 9.33
N ASP A 289 -20.53 25.99 8.58
CA ASP A 289 -19.89 25.60 7.31
C ASP A 289 -18.89 24.45 7.49
N ASP A 290 -18.06 24.50 8.54
CA ASP A 290 -17.12 23.43 8.91
C ASP A 290 -17.85 22.08 9.11
N MET A 291 -19.05 22.09 9.71
CA MET A 291 -19.89 20.89 9.89
C MET A 291 -20.46 20.40 8.57
N ILE A 292 -20.98 21.29 7.74
CA ILE A 292 -21.54 20.94 6.42
C ILE A 292 -20.46 20.29 5.54
N VAL A 293 -19.27 20.88 5.46
CA VAL A 293 -18.14 20.33 4.70
C VAL A 293 -17.70 18.98 5.26
N SER A 294 -17.62 18.84 6.59
CA SER A 294 -17.24 17.59 7.24
C SER A 294 -18.24 16.47 6.97
N ILE A 295 -19.55 16.74 7.04
CA ILE A 295 -20.60 15.76 6.71
C ILE A 295 -20.48 15.32 5.25
N LYS A 296 -20.32 16.26 4.31
CA LYS A 296 -20.13 15.93 2.89
C LYS A 296 -18.91 15.04 2.68
N ARG A 297 -17.75 15.42 3.24
CA ARG A 297 -16.52 14.62 3.13
C ARG A 297 -16.70 13.22 3.69
N THR A 298 -17.31 13.08 4.86
CA THR A 298 -17.57 11.76 5.47
C THR A 298 -18.49 10.90 4.61
N ALA A 299 -19.58 11.45 4.10
CA ALA A 299 -20.54 10.70 3.30
C ALA A 299 -19.94 10.21 1.97
N TRP A 300 -19.27 11.11 1.24
CA TRP A 300 -18.64 10.79 -0.04
C TRP A 300 -17.40 9.92 0.14
N GLY A 301 -16.61 10.14 1.19
CA GLY A 301 -15.45 9.32 1.52
C GLY A 301 -15.85 7.90 1.94
N LEU A 302 -16.91 7.73 2.75
CA LEU A 302 -17.48 6.42 3.08
C LEU A 302 -17.92 5.66 1.82
N PHE A 303 -18.54 6.35 0.85
CA PHE A 303 -18.89 5.75 -0.44
C PHE A 303 -17.65 5.32 -1.25
N GLN A 304 -16.58 6.09 -1.21
CA GLN A 304 -15.31 5.69 -1.85
C GLN A 304 -14.71 4.45 -1.19
N VAL A 305 -14.64 4.41 0.15
CA VAL A 305 -14.14 3.25 0.89
C VAL A 305 -14.98 2.01 0.55
N ASP A 306 -16.31 2.09 0.68
CA ASP A 306 -17.22 0.98 0.38
C ASP A 306 -17.02 0.42 -1.03
N THR A 307 -16.96 1.31 -2.04
CA THR A 307 -16.81 0.87 -3.44
C THR A 307 -15.43 0.30 -3.73
N VAL A 308 -14.35 0.84 -3.16
CA VAL A 308 -13.00 0.27 -3.31
C VAL A 308 -12.95 -1.13 -2.71
N VAL A 309 -13.40 -1.30 -1.47
CA VAL A 309 -13.32 -2.61 -0.78
C VAL A 309 -14.11 -3.68 -1.51
N HIS A 310 -15.38 -3.42 -1.79
CA HIS A 310 -16.25 -4.44 -2.36
C HIS A 310 -15.85 -4.77 -3.80
N THR A 311 -15.49 -3.78 -4.63
CA THR A 311 -15.00 -4.09 -5.99
C THR A 311 -13.69 -4.84 -6.00
N ASN A 312 -12.76 -4.54 -5.08
CA ASN A 312 -11.49 -5.23 -4.98
C ASN A 312 -11.64 -6.73 -4.68
N PHE A 313 -12.70 -7.13 -3.96
CA PHE A 313 -12.95 -8.53 -3.64
C PHE A 313 -14.14 -9.13 -4.41
N LEU A 314 -14.57 -8.46 -5.48
CA LEU A 314 -15.68 -8.90 -6.34
C LEU A 314 -16.97 -9.15 -5.54
N ARG A 315 -17.23 -8.29 -4.56
CA ARG A 315 -18.42 -8.24 -3.71
C ARG A 315 -19.33 -7.07 -4.13
N PRO A 316 -20.64 -7.14 -3.87
CA PRO A 316 -21.53 -6.00 -4.10
C PRO A 316 -21.29 -4.90 -3.08
N SER A 317 -21.18 -3.66 -3.54
CA SER A 317 -21.11 -2.47 -2.68
C SER A 317 -22.39 -2.34 -1.83
N ARG A 318 -22.25 -1.93 -0.56
CA ARG A 318 -23.38 -1.76 0.38
C ARG A 318 -23.95 -0.35 0.35
N VAL A 319 -23.12 0.64 0.04
CA VAL A 319 -23.54 2.03 -0.15
C VAL A 319 -24.09 2.19 -1.57
N ARG A 320 -25.42 2.32 -1.65
CA ARG A 320 -26.19 2.45 -2.89
C ARG A 320 -26.21 3.87 -3.40
N SER A 321 -26.36 4.83 -2.50
CA SER A 321 -26.46 6.25 -2.82
C SER A 321 -25.89 7.09 -1.69
N VAL A 322 -25.28 8.22 -2.05
CA VAL A 322 -24.93 9.27 -1.11
C VAL A 322 -26.10 10.24 -1.04
N SER A 323 -26.54 10.57 0.17
CA SER A 323 -27.74 11.37 0.41
C SER A 323 -27.42 12.85 0.63
N VAL A 324 -26.19 13.28 0.35
CA VAL A 324 -25.75 14.68 0.45
C VAL A 324 -25.16 15.12 -0.88
N GLU A 325 -25.27 16.42 -1.18
CA GLU A 325 -24.75 16.99 -2.41
C GLU A 325 -23.21 16.84 -2.54
N PRO A 326 -22.67 16.73 -3.77
CA PRO A 326 -21.23 16.68 -4.01
C PRO A 326 -20.50 17.89 -3.42
N ILE A 327 -19.23 17.70 -3.10
CA ILE A 327 -18.32 18.79 -2.74
C ILE A 327 -17.98 19.57 -4.01
N ASP A 328 -17.95 20.90 -3.91
CA ASP A 328 -17.60 21.73 -5.07
C ASP A 328 -16.15 21.45 -5.52
N ARG A 329 -16.02 20.94 -6.75
CA ARG A 329 -14.74 20.71 -7.44
C ARG A 329 -13.87 21.96 -7.54
N ASN A 330 -14.47 23.14 -7.61
CA ASN A 330 -13.78 24.42 -7.72
C ASN A 330 -13.70 25.15 -6.36
N GLY A 331 -14.17 24.54 -5.28
CA GLY A 331 -14.29 25.16 -3.97
C GLY A 331 -12.97 25.30 -3.22
N THR A 332 -11.92 24.58 -3.63
CA THR A 332 -10.55 24.83 -3.16
C THR A 332 -9.73 25.52 -4.24
N ASN A 333 -8.90 26.47 -3.83
CA ASN A 333 -7.99 27.14 -4.76
C ASN A 333 -7.08 26.09 -5.41
N THR A 334 -6.87 26.20 -6.72
CA THR A 334 -5.83 25.48 -7.48
C THR A 334 -4.40 25.72 -6.96
N SER A 335 -4.27 26.57 -5.93
CA SER A 335 -3.07 26.91 -5.19
C SER A 335 -2.77 25.98 -3.98
N ASP A 336 -3.66 25.04 -3.62
CA ASP A 336 -3.35 24.11 -2.53
C ASP A 336 -2.15 23.24 -2.92
N MET A 337 -1.02 23.42 -2.22
CA MET A 337 0.24 22.72 -2.48
C MET A 337 0.35 21.44 -1.64
N TRP A 338 0.89 20.40 -2.24
CA TRP A 338 1.30 19.15 -1.62
C TRP A 338 2.83 19.06 -1.60
N THR A 339 3.37 18.45 -0.56
CA THR A 339 4.82 18.26 -0.39
C THR A 339 5.08 16.81 0.04
N PRO A 340 6.01 16.09 -0.60
CA PRO A 340 6.36 14.71 -0.28
C PRO A 340 7.15 14.62 1.03
N TYR A 341 6.53 14.91 2.16
CA TYR A 341 7.18 14.83 3.48
C TYR A 341 7.39 13.38 3.93
N PRO A 342 8.55 12.98 4.47
CA PRO A 342 9.78 13.76 4.68
C PRO A 342 10.79 13.66 3.53
N VAL A 343 10.41 13.02 2.41
CA VAL A 343 11.28 12.69 1.27
C VAL A 343 11.87 13.94 0.60
N SER A 344 11.08 14.99 0.39
CA SER A 344 11.53 16.23 -0.24
C SER A 344 10.67 17.43 0.19
N THR A 345 11.26 18.62 0.10
CA THR A 345 10.60 19.91 0.38
C THR A 345 10.04 20.57 -0.89
N ALA A 346 10.10 19.88 -2.05
CA ALA A 346 9.61 20.42 -3.31
C ALA A 346 8.07 20.44 -3.34
N PHE A 347 7.50 21.64 -3.48
CA PHE A 347 6.05 21.83 -3.56
C PHE A 347 5.53 21.44 -4.94
N ARG A 348 4.41 20.70 -4.97
CA ARG A 348 3.64 20.38 -6.17
C ARG A 348 2.18 20.75 -5.96
N PRO A 349 1.40 21.08 -6.99
CA PRO A 349 -0.03 21.27 -6.83
C PRO A 349 -0.71 19.98 -6.33
N SER A 350 -1.57 20.09 -5.32
CA SER A 350 -2.25 18.94 -4.72
C SER A 350 -3.42 18.44 -5.57
N TYR A 351 -4.18 19.36 -6.18
CA TYR A 351 -5.43 19.05 -6.91
C TYR A 351 -6.43 18.19 -6.10
N LEU A 352 -6.40 18.24 -4.76
CA LEU A 352 -7.16 17.31 -3.91
C LEU A 352 -8.68 17.35 -4.16
N SER A 353 -9.29 18.54 -4.30
CA SER A 353 -10.74 18.62 -4.58
C SER A 353 -11.10 18.08 -5.96
N LEU A 354 -10.24 18.31 -6.97
CA LEU A 354 -10.43 17.78 -8.31
C LEU A 354 -10.28 16.25 -8.32
N TYR A 355 -9.25 15.73 -7.65
CA TYR A 355 -9.08 14.29 -7.40
C TYR A 355 -10.33 13.71 -6.75
N PHE A 356 -10.81 14.32 -5.66
CA PHE A 356 -11.93 13.79 -4.89
C PHE A 356 -13.22 13.73 -5.72
N ASP A 357 -13.51 14.77 -6.51
CA ASP A 357 -14.65 14.78 -7.44
C ASP A 357 -14.55 13.65 -8.48
N GLU A 358 -13.38 13.49 -9.11
CA GLU A 358 -13.16 12.41 -10.08
C GLU A 358 -13.21 11.01 -9.45
N ALA A 359 -12.69 10.85 -8.24
CA ALA A 359 -12.75 9.60 -7.49
C ALA A 359 -14.19 9.24 -7.08
N CYS A 360 -15.01 10.22 -6.73
CA CYS A 360 -16.45 10.02 -6.49
C CYS A 360 -17.19 9.60 -7.77
N LYS A 361 -16.90 10.21 -8.93
CA LYS A 361 -17.47 9.80 -10.22
C LYS A 361 -17.09 8.37 -10.57
N LEU A 362 -15.81 8.01 -10.44
CA LEU A 362 -15.35 6.64 -10.67
C LEU A 362 -16.02 5.65 -9.71
N SER A 363 -16.31 6.06 -8.48
CA SER A 363 -16.99 5.22 -7.48
C SER A 363 -18.41 4.82 -7.89
N PHE A 364 -19.13 5.65 -8.66
CA PHE A 364 -20.43 5.26 -9.23
C PHE A 364 -20.29 4.12 -10.24
N ILE A 365 -19.28 4.19 -11.11
CA ILE A 365 -19.01 3.13 -12.08
C ILE A 365 -18.57 1.86 -11.34
N ALA A 366 -17.69 1.99 -10.35
CA ALA A 366 -17.24 0.90 -9.48
C ALA A 366 -18.40 0.19 -8.77
N ARG A 367 -19.34 0.95 -8.19
CA ARG A 367 -20.57 0.41 -7.58
C ARG A 367 -21.37 -0.42 -8.59
N ASP A 368 -21.57 0.11 -9.79
CA ASP A 368 -22.35 -0.57 -10.83
C ASP A 368 -21.66 -1.84 -11.35
N ILE A 369 -20.32 -1.83 -11.43
CA ILE A 369 -19.50 -3.03 -11.69
C ILE A 369 -19.73 -4.05 -10.58
N SER A 370 -19.61 -3.65 -9.31
CA SER A 370 -19.77 -4.53 -8.14
C SER A 370 -21.12 -5.26 -8.11
N TRP A 371 -22.20 -4.57 -8.51
CA TRP A 371 -23.53 -5.14 -8.58
C TRP A 371 -23.76 -5.96 -9.85
N ASN A 372 -23.08 -5.66 -10.95
CA ASN A 372 -23.12 -6.52 -12.13
C ASN A 372 -22.50 -7.90 -11.83
N LEU A 373 -21.32 -7.91 -11.19
CA LEU A 373 -20.63 -9.13 -10.76
C LEU A 373 -21.49 -10.02 -9.83
N SER A 374 -22.41 -9.41 -9.08
CA SER A 374 -23.29 -10.12 -8.13
C SER A 374 -24.61 -10.61 -8.72
N ARG A 375 -24.99 -10.19 -9.93
CA ARG A 375 -26.34 -10.40 -10.50
C ARG A 375 -26.43 -11.54 -11.52
N THR A 376 -25.31 -12.15 -11.90
CA THR A 376 -25.20 -13.11 -13.02
C THR A 376 -25.97 -14.43 -12.80
N ASP A 377 -26.64 -14.62 -11.65
CA ASP A 377 -27.43 -15.82 -11.35
C ASP A 377 -28.96 -15.65 -11.58
N ARG A 378 -29.47 -14.47 -11.97
CA ARG A 378 -30.94 -14.21 -11.89
C ARG A 378 -31.67 -13.53 -13.06
N MET A 379 -31.03 -13.02 -14.12
CA MET A 379 -31.78 -12.45 -15.25
C MET A 379 -31.08 -12.64 -16.59
N GLY A 380 -31.82 -13.10 -17.60
CA GLY A 380 -31.38 -13.34 -18.98
C GLY A 380 -31.05 -12.09 -19.81
N ALA A 381 -30.30 -11.13 -19.24
CA ALA A 381 -29.55 -10.18 -20.05
C ALA A 381 -28.26 -10.88 -20.50
N GLU A 382 -27.85 -10.70 -21.77
CA GLU A 382 -26.55 -11.19 -22.22
C GLU A 382 -25.43 -10.49 -21.41
N PRO A 383 -24.70 -11.23 -20.56
CA PRO A 383 -23.77 -10.65 -19.59
C PRO A 383 -22.65 -9.83 -20.25
N ASP A 384 -22.29 -10.15 -21.50
CA ASP A 384 -21.23 -9.49 -22.25
C ASP A 384 -21.60 -8.07 -22.69
N HIS A 385 -22.87 -7.80 -23.03
CA HIS A 385 -23.31 -6.46 -23.40
C HIS A 385 -23.21 -5.47 -22.24
N ARG A 386 -23.62 -5.89 -21.04
CA ARG A 386 -23.54 -5.02 -19.85
C ARG A 386 -22.10 -4.78 -19.40
N LYS A 387 -21.21 -5.76 -19.56
CA LYS A 387 -19.77 -5.58 -19.33
C LYS A 387 -19.17 -4.57 -20.31
N GLN A 388 -19.53 -4.68 -21.59
CA GLN A 388 -19.12 -3.71 -22.60
C GLN A 388 -19.61 -2.29 -22.26
N ASP A 389 -20.87 -2.11 -21.86
CA ASP A 389 -21.39 -0.79 -21.44
C ASP A 389 -20.63 -0.18 -20.26
N LEU A 390 -20.26 -1.01 -19.28
CA LEU A 390 -19.49 -0.57 -18.10
C LEU A 390 -18.05 -0.23 -18.48
N TYR A 391 -17.46 -1.01 -19.39
CA TYR A 391 -16.13 -0.72 -19.93
C TYR A 391 -16.11 0.58 -20.75
N ASP A 392 -17.13 0.83 -21.56
CA ASP A 392 -17.26 2.07 -22.31
C ASP A 392 -17.44 3.29 -21.39
N GLN A 393 -18.18 3.14 -20.28
CA GLN A 393 -18.26 4.17 -19.24
C GLN A 393 -16.91 4.44 -18.56
N LEU A 394 -16.15 3.38 -18.24
CA LEU A 394 -14.79 3.51 -17.73
C LEU A 394 -13.91 4.28 -18.73
N ARG A 395 -13.87 3.87 -20.00
CA ARG A 395 -13.07 4.56 -21.03
C ARG A 395 -13.49 6.01 -21.22
N ALA A 396 -14.78 6.29 -21.23
CA ALA A 396 -15.29 7.65 -21.31
C ALA A 396 -14.83 8.49 -20.11
N TRP A 397 -14.87 7.93 -18.89
CA TRP A 397 -14.33 8.59 -17.70
C TRP A 397 -12.83 8.89 -17.85
N GLU A 398 -12.00 7.92 -18.26
CA GLU A 398 -10.56 8.13 -18.44
C GLU A 398 -10.25 9.21 -19.50
N SER A 399 -10.97 9.20 -20.63
CA SER A 399 -10.79 10.18 -21.71
C SER A 399 -11.14 11.62 -21.32
N ASN A 400 -11.95 11.80 -20.26
CA ASN A 400 -12.37 13.09 -19.75
C ASN A 400 -11.51 13.56 -18.57
N LEU A 401 -10.47 12.80 -18.17
CA LEU A 401 -9.57 13.22 -17.11
C LEU A 401 -8.78 14.49 -17.52
N PRO A 402 -8.67 15.48 -16.62
CA PRO A 402 -7.84 16.66 -16.85
C PRO A 402 -6.35 16.33 -17.03
N GLU A 403 -5.62 17.21 -17.72
CA GLU A 403 -4.19 17.06 -18.02
C GLU A 403 -3.31 16.90 -16.76
N CYS A 404 -3.72 17.43 -15.61
CA CYS A 404 -2.97 17.26 -14.36
C CYS A 404 -2.91 15.81 -13.85
N PHE A 405 -3.71 14.89 -14.41
CA PHE A 405 -3.63 13.46 -14.13
C PHE A 405 -2.67 12.73 -15.08
N ASP A 406 -2.13 13.41 -16.10
CA ASP A 406 -1.16 12.82 -17.01
C ASP A 406 0.13 12.51 -16.24
N PRO A 407 0.57 11.24 -16.19
CA PRO A 407 1.81 10.84 -15.54
C PRO A 407 3.03 11.59 -16.08
N ALA A 408 3.02 12.04 -17.34
CA ALA A 408 4.10 12.87 -17.89
C ALA A 408 4.33 14.18 -17.11
N THR A 409 3.31 14.70 -16.44
CA THR A 409 3.39 15.91 -15.60
C THR A 409 4.03 15.67 -14.22
N ARG A 410 4.40 14.42 -13.91
CA ARG A 410 4.93 13.98 -12.61
C ARG A 410 4.03 14.42 -11.43
N PRO A 411 2.75 14.04 -11.44
CA PRO A 411 1.78 14.51 -10.47
C PRO A 411 2.04 13.94 -9.06
N ALA A 412 1.34 14.50 -8.07
CA ALA A 412 1.30 13.97 -6.71
C ALA A 412 0.81 12.49 -6.71
N PRO A 413 1.23 11.67 -5.73
CA PRO A 413 1.05 10.22 -5.76
C PRO A 413 -0.42 9.79 -5.81
N HIS A 414 -1.34 10.50 -5.15
CA HIS A 414 -2.76 10.17 -5.19
C HIS A 414 -3.40 10.27 -6.57
N LEU A 415 -2.89 11.16 -7.44
CA LEU A 415 -3.35 11.25 -8.83
C LEU A 415 -2.95 10.01 -9.65
N LEU A 416 -1.75 9.47 -9.39
CA LEU A 416 -1.31 8.19 -9.96
C LEU A 416 -2.14 7.02 -9.41
N LEU A 417 -2.44 7.01 -8.11
CA LEU A 417 -3.29 6.00 -7.47
C LEU A 417 -4.71 5.98 -8.05
N LEU A 418 -5.27 7.13 -8.47
CA LEU A 418 -6.57 7.15 -9.13
C LEU A 418 -6.54 6.40 -10.47
N ARG A 419 -5.46 6.58 -11.26
CA ARG A 419 -5.27 5.85 -12.50
C ARG A 419 -5.02 4.36 -12.26
N MET A 420 -4.28 4.00 -11.21
CA MET A 420 -4.16 2.61 -10.78
C MET A 420 -5.53 2.02 -10.42
N ARG A 421 -6.40 2.79 -9.74
CA ARG A 421 -7.77 2.38 -9.41
C ARG A 421 -8.61 2.15 -10.65
N TYR A 422 -8.48 2.99 -11.66
CA TYR A 422 -9.11 2.78 -12.96
C TYR A 422 -8.73 1.42 -13.58
N HIS A 423 -7.44 1.14 -13.76
CA HIS A 423 -6.97 -0.12 -14.35
C HIS A 423 -7.32 -1.34 -13.49
N THR A 424 -7.35 -1.16 -12.18
CA THR A 424 -7.82 -2.18 -11.24
C THR A 424 -9.29 -2.54 -11.49
N LEU A 425 -10.16 -1.56 -11.68
CA LEU A 425 -11.57 -1.79 -12.02
C LEU A 425 -11.73 -2.44 -13.40
N VAL A 426 -10.90 -2.07 -14.37
CA VAL A 426 -10.88 -2.73 -15.69
C VAL A 426 -10.52 -4.21 -15.56
N ILE A 427 -9.47 -4.54 -14.81
CA ILE A 427 -9.09 -5.94 -14.55
C ILE A 427 -10.24 -6.67 -13.85
N ASN A 428 -10.81 -6.12 -12.77
CA ASN A 428 -11.90 -6.75 -12.04
C ASN A 428 -13.17 -6.95 -12.90
N LEU A 429 -13.46 -6.04 -13.84
CA LEU A 429 -14.55 -6.17 -14.80
C LEU A 429 -14.28 -7.30 -15.82
N CYS A 430 -13.04 -7.46 -16.25
CA CYS A 430 -12.62 -8.50 -17.19
C CYS A 430 -12.47 -9.89 -16.54
N CYS A 431 -12.13 -9.95 -15.26
CA CYS A 431 -11.84 -11.18 -14.51
C CYS A 431 -13.06 -11.80 -13.80
N ASP A 432 -14.27 -11.47 -14.24
CA ASP A 432 -15.53 -11.97 -13.66
C ASP A 432 -15.54 -13.50 -13.47
N ARG A 433 -16.13 -13.98 -12.37
CA ARG A 433 -16.07 -15.37 -11.90
C ARG A 433 -16.73 -16.34 -12.86
N PHE A 434 -16.03 -16.76 -13.92
CA PHE A 434 -16.18 -18.06 -14.61
C PHE A 434 -14.92 -18.43 -15.39
N GLY A 435 -13.75 -18.05 -14.87
CA GLY A 435 -12.47 -18.43 -15.45
C GLY A 435 -12.22 -17.78 -16.81
N VAL A 436 -11.07 -17.13 -16.93
CA VAL A 436 -10.35 -17.23 -18.20
C VAL A 436 -9.96 -18.72 -18.35
N ARG A 437 -10.93 -19.52 -18.82
CA ARG A 437 -10.87 -20.87 -19.39
C ARG A 437 -12.30 -21.44 -19.48
N PRO A 438 -12.94 -21.43 -20.67
CA PRO A 438 -13.76 -22.56 -21.02
C PRO A 438 -12.82 -23.76 -21.11
N LEU A 439 -12.71 -24.52 -20.02
CA LEU A 439 -12.16 -25.87 -20.08
C LEU A 439 -13.02 -26.61 -21.10
N LEU A 440 -12.43 -26.90 -22.27
CA LEU A 440 -12.93 -27.86 -23.24
C LEU A 440 -14.37 -27.58 -23.72
N SER A 441 -14.61 -26.45 -24.40
CA SER A 441 -15.55 -26.53 -25.52
C SER A 441 -14.72 -26.90 -26.73
N GLU A 442 -15.05 -28.03 -27.33
CA GLU A 442 -14.57 -28.42 -28.64
C GLU A 442 -14.51 -27.21 -29.55
N ARG A 443 -13.42 -27.15 -30.30
CA ARG A 443 -13.13 -26.28 -31.43
C ARG A 443 -14.38 -26.10 -32.30
N ASP A 444 -15.25 -25.17 -31.95
CA ASP A 444 -16.39 -24.84 -32.77
C ASP A 444 -15.89 -23.86 -33.83
N GLU A 445 -15.47 -24.41 -34.97
CA GLU A 445 -14.96 -23.71 -36.16
C GLU A 445 -16.04 -22.82 -36.83
N ARG A 446 -16.98 -22.25 -36.06
CA ARG A 446 -18.17 -21.55 -36.57
C ARG A 446 -18.52 -20.23 -35.88
N THR A 447 -17.57 -19.56 -35.23
CA THR A 447 -17.72 -18.11 -34.99
C THR A 447 -17.01 -17.33 -36.10
N PRO A 448 -17.73 -16.46 -36.85
CA PRO A 448 -17.09 -15.63 -37.86
C PRO A 448 -16.08 -14.70 -37.18
N ARG A 449 -14.89 -14.63 -37.77
CA ARG A 449 -13.66 -13.97 -37.30
C ARG A 449 -13.73 -12.42 -37.28
N ASP A 450 -14.94 -11.86 -37.25
CA ASP A 450 -15.25 -10.45 -37.53
C ASP A 450 -16.07 -9.76 -36.40
N SER A 451 -15.89 -10.15 -35.14
CA SER A 451 -16.19 -9.24 -34.03
C SER A 451 -14.90 -8.52 -33.61
N LYS A 452 -14.79 -7.23 -33.94
CA LYS A 452 -13.84 -6.29 -33.31
C LYS A 452 -14.23 -6.03 -31.83
N GLY A 453 -14.61 -7.09 -31.11
CA GLY A 453 -15.30 -7.05 -29.83
C GLY A 453 -14.34 -7.22 -28.66
N PHE A 454 -14.76 -6.69 -27.51
CA PHE A 454 -14.19 -6.82 -26.17
C PHE A 454 -13.34 -8.09 -25.93
N SER A 455 -12.02 -7.96 -26.06
CA SER A 455 -11.09 -9.03 -25.69
C SER A 455 -10.69 -8.87 -24.22
N ALA A 456 -11.48 -9.46 -23.31
CA ALA A 456 -11.33 -9.26 -21.87
C ALA A 456 -9.91 -9.59 -21.36
N GLY A 457 -9.29 -10.65 -21.90
CA GLY A 457 -7.93 -11.05 -21.55
C GLY A 457 -6.87 -10.02 -21.98
N GLU A 458 -6.93 -9.56 -23.23
CA GLU A 458 -5.99 -8.54 -23.74
C GLU A 458 -6.16 -7.20 -23.03
N ILE A 459 -7.40 -6.82 -22.72
CA ILE A 459 -7.72 -5.58 -21.97
C ILE A 459 -7.18 -5.65 -20.54
N ALA A 460 -7.38 -6.78 -19.85
CA ALA A 460 -6.85 -7.00 -18.50
C ALA A 460 -5.31 -6.97 -18.51
N LEU A 461 -4.68 -7.64 -19.48
CA LEU A 461 -3.23 -7.67 -19.64
C LEU A 461 -2.66 -6.27 -19.91
N SER A 462 -3.28 -5.50 -20.82
CA SER A 462 -2.90 -4.11 -21.10
C SER A 462 -3.01 -3.22 -19.85
N SER A 463 -4.06 -3.42 -19.05
CA SER A 463 -4.26 -2.71 -17.78
C SER A 463 -3.21 -3.08 -16.74
N ALA A 464 -2.84 -4.36 -16.64
CA ALA A 464 -1.77 -4.81 -15.74
C ALA A 464 -0.41 -4.20 -16.11
N ARG A 465 -0.08 -4.13 -17.41
CA ARG A 465 1.14 -3.44 -17.90
C ARG A 465 1.11 -1.94 -17.62
N THR A 466 -0.06 -1.30 -17.74
CA THR A 466 -0.19 0.12 -17.38
C THR A 466 0.00 0.35 -15.87
N ILE A 467 -0.47 -0.57 -15.02
CA ILE A 467 -0.17 -0.55 -13.58
C ILE A 467 1.34 -0.68 -13.32
N ALA A 468 2.07 -1.50 -14.10
CA ALA A 468 3.53 -1.57 -14.00
C ALA A 468 4.21 -0.24 -14.32
N ALA A 469 3.80 0.44 -15.40
CA ALA A 469 4.32 1.75 -15.76
C ALA A 469 4.04 2.83 -14.69
N LEU A 470 2.81 2.86 -14.14
CA LEU A 470 2.45 3.77 -13.05
C LEU A 470 3.25 3.48 -11.77
N THR A 471 3.49 2.20 -11.47
CA THR A 471 4.30 1.76 -10.32
C THR A 471 5.76 2.17 -10.49
N GLN A 472 6.33 2.00 -11.69
CA GLN A 472 7.68 2.44 -12.01
C GLN A 472 7.83 3.96 -11.78
N GLN A 473 6.85 4.74 -12.20
CA GLN A 473 6.86 6.18 -11.99
C GLN A 473 6.72 6.57 -10.52
N LEU A 474 5.80 5.95 -9.78
CA LEU A 474 5.64 6.18 -8.35
C LEU A 474 6.97 5.91 -7.62
N ARG A 475 7.61 4.79 -7.95
CA ARG A 475 8.92 4.42 -7.42
C ARG A 475 10.00 5.43 -7.75
N ALA A 476 10.08 5.87 -9.01
CA ALA A 476 11.13 6.80 -9.45
C ALA A 476 11.02 8.17 -8.79
N GLU A 477 9.79 8.65 -8.55
CA GLU A 477 9.56 9.99 -7.98
C GLU A 477 9.57 10.01 -6.45
N TYR A 478 9.08 8.96 -5.80
CA TYR A 478 8.78 8.97 -4.36
C TYR A 478 9.33 7.76 -3.58
N GLY A 479 9.88 6.75 -4.27
CA GLY A 479 10.15 5.44 -3.70
C GLY A 479 8.87 4.66 -3.40
N MET A 480 9.04 3.45 -2.85
CA MET A 480 7.91 2.56 -2.48
C MET A 480 7.67 2.48 -0.95
N GLU A 481 8.55 3.11 -0.17
CA GLU A 481 8.49 3.11 1.30
C GLU A 481 7.28 3.83 1.88
N HIS A 482 6.67 4.75 1.12
CA HIS A 482 5.47 5.48 1.51
C HIS A 482 4.29 5.18 0.59
N ALA A 483 4.40 4.14 -0.25
CA ALA A 483 3.30 3.74 -1.12
C ALA A 483 2.04 3.42 -0.29
N HIS A 484 0.90 3.91 -0.76
CA HIS A 484 -0.39 3.67 -0.14
C HIS A 484 -0.76 2.18 -0.18
N GLN A 485 -1.50 1.70 0.81
CA GLN A 485 -1.96 0.30 0.87
C GLN A 485 -2.70 -0.17 -0.40
N PHE A 486 -3.44 0.72 -1.07
CA PHE A 486 -4.12 0.39 -2.32
C PHE A 486 -3.13 0.04 -3.45
N ALA A 487 -1.93 0.63 -3.46
CA ALA A 487 -0.91 0.27 -4.44
C ALA A 487 -0.47 -1.19 -4.28
N MET A 488 -0.41 -1.71 -3.04
CA MET A 488 -0.14 -3.13 -2.77
C MET A 488 -1.19 -4.02 -3.45
N TYR A 489 -2.47 -3.68 -3.28
CA TYR A 489 -3.57 -4.41 -3.92
C TYR A 489 -3.47 -4.37 -5.44
N SER A 490 -3.32 -3.18 -6.04
CA SER A 490 -3.21 -3.03 -7.50
C SER A 490 -1.99 -3.74 -8.09
N VAL A 491 -0.82 -3.66 -7.43
CA VAL A 491 0.40 -4.36 -7.85
C VAL A 491 0.22 -5.87 -7.77
N ASN A 492 -0.34 -6.38 -6.67
CA ASN A 492 -0.62 -7.80 -6.51
C ASN A 492 -1.62 -8.32 -7.56
N LEU A 493 -2.69 -7.55 -7.81
CA LEU A 493 -3.65 -7.87 -8.85
C LEU A 493 -2.99 -7.95 -10.23
N ALA A 494 -2.19 -6.94 -10.61
CA ALA A 494 -1.47 -6.92 -11.89
C ALA A 494 -0.45 -8.06 -12.01
N LEU A 495 0.28 -8.38 -10.94
CA LEU A 495 1.21 -9.52 -10.89
C LEU A 495 0.50 -10.84 -11.17
N PHE A 496 -0.65 -11.08 -10.53
CA PHE A 496 -1.41 -12.30 -10.78
C PHE A 496 -2.10 -12.29 -12.14
N THR A 497 -2.52 -11.13 -12.68
CA THR A 497 -3.01 -11.04 -14.08
C THR A 497 -1.95 -11.43 -15.10
N LEU A 498 -0.69 -11.00 -14.90
CA LEU A 498 0.46 -11.42 -15.73
C LEU A 498 0.80 -12.88 -15.51
N LEU A 499 0.77 -13.34 -14.26
CA LEU A 499 1.10 -14.71 -13.89
C LEU A 499 0.09 -15.72 -14.42
N ASP A 500 -1.18 -15.35 -14.60
CA ASP A 500 -2.26 -16.25 -15.06
C ASP A 500 -2.18 -16.57 -16.56
N GLN A 501 -1.38 -15.82 -17.34
CA GLN A 501 -1.23 -16.04 -18.78
C GLN A 501 -0.61 -17.41 -19.10
N ASP A 502 -1.01 -18.01 -20.22
CA ASP A 502 -0.46 -19.31 -20.68
C ASP A 502 0.99 -19.17 -21.17
N ASP A 503 1.34 -18.01 -21.72
CA ASP A 503 2.67 -17.64 -22.21
C ASP A 503 3.51 -16.85 -21.19
N PHE A 504 3.16 -16.96 -19.90
CA PHE A 504 3.86 -16.27 -18.80
C PHE A 504 5.39 -16.41 -18.92
N ASP A 505 6.08 -15.28 -18.87
CA ASP A 505 7.55 -15.20 -18.84
C ASP A 505 8.02 -14.52 -17.56
N ILE A 506 8.76 -15.26 -16.73
CA ILE A 506 9.35 -14.73 -15.49
C ILE A 506 10.37 -13.61 -15.73
N LEU A 507 10.91 -13.52 -16.95
CA LEU A 507 11.85 -12.47 -17.36
C LEU A 507 11.13 -11.25 -17.96
N ASP A 508 9.80 -11.24 -18.01
CA ASP A 508 9.04 -10.07 -18.45
C ASP A 508 9.39 -8.84 -17.61
N ARG A 509 9.70 -7.74 -18.29
CA ARG A 509 10.19 -6.52 -17.65
C ARG A 509 9.15 -5.89 -16.71
N ASP A 510 7.89 -5.89 -17.12
CA ASP A 510 6.80 -5.30 -16.33
C ASP A 510 6.56 -6.17 -15.08
N PHE A 511 6.61 -7.49 -15.24
CA PHE A 511 6.55 -8.46 -14.14
C PHE A 511 7.68 -8.28 -13.13
N LEU A 512 8.93 -8.15 -13.59
CA LEU A 512 10.09 -7.93 -12.71
C LEU A 512 10.01 -6.58 -11.97
N THR A 513 9.54 -5.54 -12.66
CA THR A 513 9.33 -4.21 -12.08
C THR A 513 8.29 -4.25 -10.94
N LEU A 514 7.15 -4.89 -11.21
CA LEU A 514 6.09 -5.08 -10.22
C LEU A 514 6.54 -5.97 -9.06
N THR A 515 7.30 -7.04 -9.33
CA THR A 515 7.85 -7.94 -8.30
C THR A 515 8.76 -7.20 -7.35
N SER A 516 9.64 -6.36 -7.90
CA SER A 516 10.55 -5.54 -7.11
C SER A 516 9.79 -4.53 -6.24
N ALA A 517 8.81 -3.82 -6.82
CA ALA A 517 7.96 -2.91 -6.08
C ALA A 517 7.15 -3.61 -4.97
N MET A 518 6.57 -4.78 -5.27
CA MET A 518 5.80 -5.58 -4.32
C MET A 518 6.68 -6.02 -3.14
N SER A 519 7.94 -6.40 -3.37
CA SER A 519 8.84 -6.83 -2.30
C SER A 519 9.07 -5.74 -1.23
N ILE A 520 9.08 -4.46 -1.64
CA ILE A 520 9.25 -3.30 -0.75
C ILE A 520 7.94 -2.97 -0.04
N ILE A 521 6.81 -2.98 -0.76
CA ILE A 521 5.51 -2.66 -0.14
C ILE A 521 5.12 -3.76 0.87
N ALA A 522 5.34 -5.02 0.50
CA ALA A 522 4.96 -6.19 1.27
C ALA A 522 5.67 -6.28 2.63
N CYS A 523 6.94 -5.87 2.71
CA CYS A 523 7.72 -6.02 3.93
C CYS A 523 7.21 -5.16 5.10
N ARG A 524 6.37 -4.16 4.80
CA ARG A 524 5.88 -3.12 5.72
C ARG A 524 4.63 -3.49 6.53
N SER A 525 3.96 -4.59 6.21
CA SER A 525 2.77 -5.06 6.93
C SER A 525 2.73 -6.59 7.01
N GLN A 526 2.03 -7.13 8.00
CA GLN A 526 1.85 -8.59 8.11
C GLN A 526 1.08 -9.14 6.91
N LEU A 527 0.00 -8.46 6.50
CA LEU A 527 -0.74 -8.84 5.30
C LEU A 527 0.18 -8.88 4.07
N GLY A 528 1.02 -7.85 3.89
CA GLY A 528 1.93 -7.76 2.76
C GLY A 528 2.89 -8.95 2.70
N ARG A 529 3.50 -9.32 3.84
CA ARG A 529 4.38 -10.49 3.96
C ARG A 529 3.66 -11.78 3.56
N ASN A 530 2.43 -11.98 4.03
CA ASN A 530 1.63 -13.15 3.73
C ASN A 530 1.31 -13.24 2.22
N LEU A 531 0.90 -12.12 1.61
CA LEU A 531 0.58 -12.05 0.18
C LEU A 531 1.81 -12.23 -0.69
N PHE A 532 2.96 -11.70 -0.28
CA PHE A 532 4.21 -11.88 -1.02
C PHE A 532 4.69 -13.33 -0.96
N HIS A 533 4.51 -14.01 0.18
CA HIS A 533 4.78 -15.43 0.28
C HIS A 533 3.86 -16.24 -0.66
N LEU A 534 2.55 -15.96 -0.66
CA LEU A 534 1.60 -16.58 -1.59
C LEU A 534 1.99 -16.37 -3.06
N PHE A 535 2.33 -15.13 -3.42
CA PHE A 535 2.82 -14.77 -4.75
C PHE A 535 4.06 -15.57 -5.13
N LYS A 536 5.06 -15.62 -4.24
CA LYS A 536 6.31 -16.36 -4.43
C LYS A 536 6.06 -17.84 -4.72
N LEU A 537 5.18 -18.49 -3.96
CA LEU A 537 4.79 -19.89 -4.19
C LEU A 537 4.11 -20.06 -5.57
N SER A 538 3.19 -19.16 -5.94
CA SER A 538 2.51 -19.20 -7.24
C SER A 538 3.46 -19.03 -8.42
N VAL A 539 4.51 -18.19 -8.28
CA VAL A 539 5.54 -18.05 -9.33
C VAL A 539 6.42 -19.29 -9.42
N ARG A 540 6.82 -19.87 -8.28
CA ARG A 540 7.60 -21.12 -8.26
C ARG A 540 6.85 -22.28 -8.93
N ALA A 541 5.53 -22.35 -8.76
CA ALA A 541 4.69 -23.36 -9.41
C ALA A 541 4.70 -23.30 -10.95
N ARG A 542 5.12 -22.17 -11.56
CA ARG A 542 5.32 -22.06 -13.02
C ARG A 542 6.63 -22.70 -13.51
N ASN A 543 7.52 -23.15 -12.61
CA ASN A 543 8.75 -23.89 -12.91
C ASN A 543 9.73 -23.16 -13.87
N GLN A 544 9.84 -21.84 -13.77
CA GLN A 544 10.78 -21.04 -14.59
C GLN A 544 12.03 -20.54 -13.83
N GLY A 545 12.24 -21.00 -12.58
CA GLY A 545 13.33 -20.52 -11.72
C GLY A 545 14.74 -20.70 -12.31
N GLU A 546 15.00 -21.77 -13.07
CA GLU A 546 16.31 -21.99 -13.71
C GLU A 546 16.66 -20.88 -14.72
N ARG A 547 15.66 -20.35 -15.44
CA ARG A 547 15.85 -19.25 -16.41
C ARG A 547 16.27 -17.95 -15.71
N VAL A 548 15.78 -17.72 -14.49
CA VAL A 548 16.15 -16.57 -13.66
C VAL A 548 17.62 -16.65 -13.24
N GLN A 549 18.09 -17.85 -12.87
CA GLN A 549 19.48 -18.06 -12.45
C GLN A 549 20.47 -17.84 -13.61
N GLN A 550 20.10 -18.26 -14.82
CA GLN A 550 20.94 -18.20 -16.01
C GLN A 550 20.97 -16.81 -16.67
N SER A 551 20.06 -15.90 -16.33
CA SER A 551 19.98 -14.58 -16.94
C SER A 551 20.91 -13.58 -16.26
N ASP A 552 21.77 -12.91 -17.02
CA ASP A 552 22.63 -11.84 -16.50
C ASP A 552 21.85 -10.55 -16.23
N GLU A 553 20.69 -10.37 -16.87
CA GLU A 553 19.87 -9.16 -16.76
C GLU A 553 19.06 -9.09 -15.45
N VAL A 554 18.98 -10.18 -14.70
CA VAL A 554 18.17 -10.27 -13.48
C VAL A 554 19.00 -9.85 -12.25
N PRO A 555 18.50 -8.90 -11.43
CA PRO A 555 19.18 -8.49 -10.20
C PRO A 555 19.37 -9.64 -9.20
N PRO A 556 20.46 -9.63 -8.40
CA PRO A 556 20.75 -10.67 -7.41
C PRO A 556 19.58 -10.96 -6.45
N GLY A 557 18.86 -9.93 -6.00
CA GLY A 557 17.71 -10.10 -5.10
C GLY A 557 16.54 -10.87 -5.72
N ILE A 558 16.29 -10.73 -7.03
CA ILE A 558 15.27 -11.55 -7.72
C ILE A 558 15.79 -12.98 -7.94
N LYS A 559 17.09 -13.15 -8.20
CA LYS A 559 17.71 -14.49 -8.30
C LYS A 559 17.60 -15.25 -6.98
N GLU A 560 17.82 -14.60 -5.84
CA GLU A 560 17.61 -15.18 -4.52
C GLU A 560 16.13 -15.58 -4.33
N LEU A 561 15.19 -14.67 -4.65
CA LEU A 561 13.75 -14.88 -4.46
C LEU A 561 13.22 -16.13 -5.16
N PHE A 562 13.66 -16.38 -6.40
CA PHE A 562 13.22 -17.50 -7.24
C PHE A 562 14.28 -18.58 -7.41
N GLN A 563 15.18 -18.74 -6.43
CA GLN A 563 16.15 -19.83 -6.44
C GLN A 563 15.43 -21.20 -6.37
N PRO A 564 15.80 -22.19 -7.21
CA PRO A 564 15.24 -23.53 -7.14
C PRO A 564 15.54 -24.19 -5.78
N ASP A 565 14.56 -24.90 -5.21
CA ASP A 565 14.71 -25.58 -3.91
C ASP A 565 15.86 -26.61 -3.90
N SER A 566 16.22 -27.16 -5.07
CA SER A 566 17.36 -28.07 -5.25
C SER A 566 18.73 -27.40 -5.06
N MET A 567 18.80 -26.06 -5.11
CA MET A 567 20.01 -25.24 -4.93
C MET A 567 20.01 -24.48 -3.58
N ALA A 568 18.91 -24.50 -2.84
CA ALA A 568 18.77 -23.78 -1.58
C ALA A 568 19.37 -24.60 -0.41
N HIS A 569 20.61 -24.27 -0.01
CA HIS A 569 21.20 -24.83 1.22
C HIS A 569 20.82 -24.06 2.48
N VAL A 570 20.25 -22.86 2.34
CA VAL A 570 19.81 -21.95 3.41
C VAL A 570 18.43 -21.40 3.01
N PRO A 571 17.44 -21.33 3.91
CA PRO A 571 16.16 -20.65 3.64
C PRO A 571 16.42 -19.22 3.19
N ASP A 572 15.76 -18.77 2.13
CA ASP A 572 15.92 -17.39 1.69
C ASP A 572 15.28 -16.43 2.70
N ARG A 573 15.66 -15.15 2.63
CA ARG A 573 15.23 -14.17 3.64
C ARG A 573 13.71 -13.97 3.71
N TRP A 574 12.97 -14.33 2.65
CA TRP A 574 11.50 -14.24 2.61
C TRP A 574 10.81 -15.50 3.13
N ASP A 575 11.52 -16.61 3.30
CA ASP A 575 10.97 -17.81 3.94
C ASP A 575 10.62 -17.57 5.42
N LYS A 576 11.28 -16.58 6.06
CA LYS A 576 10.87 -16.08 7.38
C LYS A 576 9.46 -15.51 7.41
N TYR A 577 8.94 -15.00 6.28
CA TYR A 577 7.55 -14.56 6.22
C TYR A 577 6.60 -15.74 6.44
N ALA A 578 7.00 -16.96 6.06
CA ALA A 578 6.25 -18.18 6.34
C ALA A 578 6.43 -18.69 7.78
N GLU A 579 7.64 -18.64 8.33
CA GLU A 579 7.87 -19.03 9.73
C GLU A 579 7.10 -18.13 10.72
N GLU A 580 6.95 -16.85 10.40
CA GLU A 580 6.17 -15.90 11.19
C GLU A 580 4.65 -16.15 11.11
N LEU A 581 4.15 -16.84 10.07
CA LEU A 581 2.75 -17.29 9.96
C LEU A 581 2.42 -18.35 11.04
N THR A 582 3.26 -19.38 11.16
CA THR A 582 3.04 -20.49 12.11
C THR A 582 3.05 -20.07 13.58
N LYS A 583 3.63 -18.90 13.91
CA LYS A 583 3.64 -18.34 15.27
C LYS A 583 2.40 -17.50 15.61
N ILE A 584 1.57 -17.17 14.63
CA ILE A 584 0.32 -16.41 14.84
C ILE A 584 -0.77 -17.33 15.43
N ASP A 585 -0.75 -18.63 15.11
CA ASP A 585 -1.65 -19.65 15.66
C ASP A 585 -1.27 -20.12 17.09
N GLY A 586 -0.50 -19.31 17.83
CA GLY A 586 -0.04 -19.59 19.19
C GLY A 586 -1.08 -19.39 20.30
N GLU A 587 -2.35 -19.13 19.96
CA GLU A 587 -3.49 -19.27 20.88
C GLU A 587 -4.37 -20.42 20.39
N ASP A 588 -4.63 -21.40 21.26
CA ASP A 588 -5.47 -22.59 21.03
C ASP A 588 -6.91 -22.23 20.59
N SER A 589 -7.11 -21.77 19.35
CA SER A 589 -8.43 -21.61 18.75
C SER A 589 -8.68 -22.73 17.74
N TYR A 590 -9.16 -23.86 18.25
CA TYR A 590 -10.15 -24.75 17.64
C TYR A 590 -10.21 -24.82 16.08
N VAL A 591 -9.11 -25.16 15.42
CA VAL A 591 -9.11 -25.65 14.03
C VAL A 591 -8.31 -26.94 13.99
N ASP A 592 -8.78 -27.93 14.75
CA ASP A 592 -8.20 -29.27 14.76
C ASP A 592 -9.21 -30.26 14.16
N HIS A 593 -9.38 -30.18 12.84
CA HIS A 593 -9.91 -31.28 12.01
C HIS A 593 -9.39 -31.14 10.57
N LEU A 594 -8.27 -31.83 10.31
CA LEU A 594 -7.91 -32.51 9.05
C LEU A 594 -8.53 -31.94 7.75
N GLU A 595 -7.79 -31.04 7.09
CA GLU A 595 -7.56 -30.99 5.64
C GLU A 595 -6.40 -29.97 5.41
N ASP A 596 -5.50 -30.28 4.47
CA ASP A 596 -4.21 -29.61 4.22
C ASP A 596 -4.19 -28.08 4.45
N ASP A 597 -3.16 -27.60 5.17
CA ASP A 597 -2.93 -26.18 5.50
C ASP A 597 -3.12 -25.27 4.25
N PRO A 598 -4.23 -24.51 4.16
CA PRO A 598 -4.57 -23.72 2.97
C PRO A 598 -3.60 -22.58 2.69
N GLN A 599 -2.72 -22.23 3.64
CA GLN A 599 -1.74 -21.15 3.51
C GLN A 599 -0.38 -21.63 2.98
N SER A 600 -0.16 -22.94 2.89
CA SER A 600 1.09 -23.56 2.45
C SER A 600 1.21 -23.83 0.94
N SER A 601 0.14 -23.55 0.18
CA SER A 601 0.05 -23.89 -1.25
C SER A 601 0.03 -22.65 -2.16
N ALA A 602 0.56 -22.80 -3.37
CA ALA A 602 0.40 -21.80 -4.43
C ALA A 602 -1.09 -21.56 -4.73
N ALA A 603 -1.47 -20.30 -4.98
CA ALA A 603 -2.79 -20.02 -5.54
C ALA A 603 -2.85 -20.53 -7.00
N SER A 604 -3.93 -21.22 -7.33
CA SER A 604 -4.21 -21.81 -8.65
C SER A 604 -4.51 -20.78 -9.74
N GLY A 605 -4.75 -19.53 -9.38
CA GLY A 605 -5.01 -18.42 -10.29
C GLY A 605 -5.45 -17.14 -9.56
N LEU A 606 -5.83 -16.13 -10.34
CA LEU A 606 -6.23 -14.81 -9.83
C LEU A 606 -7.40 -14.85 -8.84
N HIS A 607 -8.38 -15.72 -9.10
CA HIS A 607 -9.58 -15.82 -8.26
C HIS A 607 -9.28 -16.31 -6.84
N GLU A 608 -8.51 -17.39 -6.74
CA GLU A 608 -8.12 -17.95 -5.44
C GLU A 608 -7.24 -16.96 -4.67
N MET A 609 -6.34 -16.25 -5.37
CA MET A 609 -5.56 -15.17 -4.76
C MET A 609 -6.47 -14.10 -4.15
N LEU A 610 -7.47 -13.61 -4.88
CA LEU A 610 -8.40 -12.59 -4.37
C LEU A 610 -9.19 -13.09 -3.15
N GLN A 611 -9.62 -14.35 -3.15
CA GLN A 611 -10.31 -14.93 -1.99
C GLN A 611 -9.39 -15.04 -0.75
N ARG A 612 -8.13 -15.46 -0.95
CA ARG A 612 -7.14 -15.50 0.13
C ARG A 612 -6.79 -14.10 0.62
N TYR A 613 -6.66 -13.13 -0.29
CA TYR A 613 -6.46 -11.72 0.07
C TYR A 613 -7.63 -11.22 0.91
N GLU A 614 -8.88 -11.39 0.45
CA GLU A 614 -10.08 -10.97 1.19
C GLU A 614 -10.05 -11.52 2.62
N ARG A 615 -9.84 -12.84 2.76
CA ARG A 615 -9.79 -13.51 4.07
C ARG A 615 -8.68 -13.00 4.98
N LEU A 616 -7.49 -12.75 4.42
CA LEU A 616 -6.34 -12.24 5.18
C LEU A 616 -6.44 -10.75 5.49
N SER A 617 -7.25 -9.98 4.78
CA SER A 617 -7.34 -8.53 4.95
C SER A 617 -8.57 -8.13 5.76
N VAL A 618 -9.76 -8.35 5.18
CA VAL A 618 -11.03 -7.85 5.71
C VAL A 618 -11.87 -8.93 6.41
N GLY A 619 -11.51 -10.21 6.20
CA GLY A 619 -12.18 -11.38 6.76
C GLY A 619 -13.33 -11.92 5.91
N LYS A 620 -14.13 -12.83 6.47
CA LYS A 620 -15.32 -13.38 5.86
C LYS A 620 -16.54 -12.51 6.14
N GLU A 621 -17.18 -12.01 5.09
CA GLU A 621 -18.40 -11.20 5.21
C GLU A 621 -19.56 -11.95 5.90
N ASP A 622 -19.63 -13.28 5.75
CA ASP A 622 -20.73 -14.12 6.24
C ASP A 622 -20.78 -14.25 7.77
N GLU A 623 -19.65 -14.18 8.47
CA GLU A 623 -19.58 -14.31 9.94
C GLU A 623 -20.15 -13.08 10.68
N TRP A 624 -20.25 -11.93 9.99
CA TRP A 624 -20.81 -10.72 10.58
C TRP A 624 -22.31 -10.86 10.93
N ARG A 625 -23.07 -11.67 10.18
CA ARG A 625 -24.50 -11.87 10.47
C ARG A 625 -24.71 -12.60 11.80
N ASP A 626 -23.77 -13.47 12.19
CA ASP A 626 -23.86 -14.27 13.41
C ASP A 626 -23.31 -13.55 14.65
N ARG A 627 -22.46 -12.53 14.49
CA ARG A 627 -21.93 -11.70 15.59
C ARG A 627 -22.89 -10.60 16.06
N ARG A 628 -24.08 -10.45 15.44
CA ARG A 628 -25.13 -9.61 16.00
C ARG A 628 -25.53 -10.15 17.37
N PRO A 629 -25.48 -9.35 18.45
CA PRO A 629 -26.15 -9.72 19.68
C PRO A 629 -27.63 -9.95 19.34
N ARG A 630 -28.13 -11.17 19.58
CA ARG A 630 -29.57 -11.44 19.61
C ARG A 630 -30.17 -10.59 20.74
N GLY A 631 -30.47 -9.32 20.47
CA GLY A 631 -30.87 -8.38 21.50
C GLY A 631 -30.98 -6.91 21.09
N ALA A 632 -30.44 -6.47 19.95
CA ALA A 632 -30.71 -5.12 19.45
C ALA A 632 -32.04 -5.08 18.68
N THR A 633 -33.14 -5.01 19.43
CA THR A 633 -34.45 -4.66 18.92
C THR A 633 -34.42 -3.26 18.29
N HIS A 634 -35.10 -3.14 17.14
CA HIS A 634 -35.49 -1.89 16.48
C HIS A 634 -35.65 -0.69 17.43
N PHE A 635 -34.93 0.39 17.15
CA PHE A 635 -35.36 1.75 17.40
C PHE A 635 -35.02 2.63 16.21
#